data_AF-A0A3N6BBW5-F1
#
_entry.id   AF-A0A3N6BBW5-F1
#
_cell.length_a   1.000
_cell.length_b   1.000
_cell.length_c   1.000
_cell.angle_alpha   90.00
_cell.angle_beta   90.00
_cell.angle_gamma   90.00
#
_symmetry.space_group_name_H-M   'P 1'
#
loop_
_entity.id
_entity.type
_entity.pdbx_description
1 polymer ?
#
loop_
_entity_poly.entity_id
_entity_poly.type
_entity_poly.pdbx_seq_one_letter_code
_entity_poly.pdbx_strand_id
1 'polypeptide(L)'
;MARKVRTQLYLTEEQRKVLEKQSRLTGKSAGELVREAVDEVYLKDRPAERQLSEQDPIWGLVGAGSSGEPDISTRHDDYLYGDR
;
A
#
# COMPACT_ATOMS: atom_id res chain seq x y z
N MET A 1 -13.91 15.42 7.28
CA MET A 1 -13.87 14.87 5.91
C MET A 1 -12.55 15.28 5.27
N ALA A 2 -11.86 14.38 4.57
CA ALA A 2 -10.59 14.70 3.90
C ALA A 2 -10.80 15.81 2.85
N ARG A 3 -9.77 16.65 2.66
CA ARG A 3 -9.79 17.74 1.68
C ARG A 3 -9.87 17.15 0.27
N LYS A 4 -10.91 17.50 -0.49
CA LYS A 4 -11.03 17.12 -1.91
C LYS A 4 -10.18 18.06 -2.77
N VAL A 5 -9.42 17.48 -3.70
CA VAL A 5 -8.63 18.22 -4.70
C VAL A 5 -9.28 18.02 -6.07
N ARG A 6 -9.29 19.07 -6.91
CA ARG A 6 -9.81 18.98 -8.27
C ARG A 6 -8.85 18.14 -9.11
N THR A 7 -9.32 17.00 -9.59
CA THR A 7 -8.59 16.13 -10.52
C THR A 7 -9.35 16.04 -11.82
N GLN A 8 -8.71 16.42 -12.93
CA GLN A 8 -9.26 16.26 -14.28
C GLN A 8 -8.65 15.01 -14.92
N LEU A 9 -9.49 14.09 -15.38
CA LEU A 9 -9.07 12.86 -16.02
C LEU A 9 -9.96 12.58 -17.23
N TYR A 10 -9.35 12.06 -18.30
CA TYR A 10 -10.09 11.57 -19.45
C TYR A 10 -10.48 10.11 -19.22
N LEU A 11 -11.70 9.77 -19.61
CA LEU A 11 -12.23 8.40 -19.57
C LEU A 11 -12.56 7.98 -21.00
N THR A 12 -12.42 6.68 -21.28
CA THR A 12 -12.94 6.12 -22.53
C THR A 12 -14.46 6.20 -22.54
N GLU A 13 -15.07 6.12 -23.72
CA GLU A 13 -16.53 6.09 -23.85
C GLU A 13 -17.16 4.93 -23.09
N GLU A 14 -16.50 3.77 -23.11
CA GLU A 14 -16.95 2.58 -22.39
C GLU A 14 -16.95 2.80 -20.87
N GLN A 15 -15.86 3.36 -20.32
CA GLN A 15 -15.76 3.69 -18.90
C GLN A 15 -16.84 4.70 -18.48
N ARG A 16 -17.12 5.71 -19.32
CA ARG A 16 -18.21 6.67 -19.08
C ARG A 16 -19.57 5.96 -19.05
N LYS A 17 -19.86 5.09 -20.01
CA LYS A 17 -21.13 4.33 -20.08
C LYS A 17 -21.33 3.46 -18.84
N VAL A 18 -20.27 2.83 -18.34
CA VAL A 18 -20.31 2.04 -17.10
C VAL A 18 -20.66 2.93 -15.91
N LEU A 19 -19.99 4.07 -15.76
CA LEU A 19 -20.28 5.01 -14.67
C LEU A 19 -21.71 5.57 -14.72
N GLU A 20 -22.23 5.90 -15.91
CA GLU A 20 -23.60 6.38 -16.08
C GLU A 20 -24.62 5.31 -15.69
N LYS A 21 -24.40 4.06 -16.12
CA LYS A 21 -25.26 2.92 -15.74
C LYS A 21 -25.26 2.72 -14.22
N GLN A 22 -24.07 2.73 -13.59
CA GLN A 22 -23.96 2.55 -12.15
C GLN A 22 -24.55 3.72 -11.36
N SER A 23 -24.40 4.95 -11.86
CA SER A 23 -25.00 6.13 -11.25
C SER A 23 -26.52 6.03 -11.21
N ARG A 24 -27.15 5.55 -12.30
CA ARG A 24 -28.61 5.30 -12.33
C ARG A 24 -29.06 4.20 -11.37
N LEU A 25 -28.28 3.14 -11.24
CA LEU A 25 -28.61 2.00 -10.36
C LEU A 25 -28.45 2.33 -8.88
N THR A 26 -27.44 3.12 -8.52
CA THR A 26 -27.05 3.37 -7.13
C THR A 26 -27.51 4.73 -6.59
N GLY A 27 -27.90 5.66 -7.47
CA GLY A 27 -28.16 7.06 -7.12
C GLY A 27 -26.89 7.87 -6.81
N LYS A 28 -25.70 7.28 -6.92
CA LYS A 28 -24.43 7.95 -6.62
C LYS A 28 -23.92 8.76 -7.79
N SER A 29 -23.18 9.84 -7.52
CA SER A 29 -22.52 10.62 -8.57
C SER A 29 -21.36 9.83 -9.21
N ALA A 30 -21.04 10.11 -10.48
CA ALA A 30 -19.88 9.50 -11.14
C ALA A 30 -18.57 9.72 -10.35
N GLY A 31 -18.41 10.91 -9.75
CA GLY A 31 -17.24 11.20 -8.92
C GLY A 31 -17.20 10.39 -7.62
N GLU A 32 -18.36 10.02 -7.06
CA GLU A 32 -18.44 9.15 -5.89
C GLU A 32 -18.09 7.71 -6.25
N LEU A 33 -18.61 7.20 -7.36
CA LEU A 33 -18.25 5.88 -7.87
C LEU A 33 -16.76 5.76 -8.17
N VAL A 34 -16.14 6.79 -8.76
CA VAL A 34 -14.70 6.82 -9.00
C VAL A 34 -13.93 6.81 -7.68
N ARG A 35 -14.36 7.59 -6.67
CA ARG A 35 -13.72 7.57 -5.36
C ARG A 35 -13.85 6.22 -4.67
N GLU A 36 -15.04 5.62 -4.66
CA GLU A 36 -15.24 4.29 -4.08
C GLU A 36 -14.39 3.23 -4.76
N ALA A 37 -14.28 3.26 -6.10
CA ALA A 37 -13.40 2.35 -6.81
C ALA A 37 -11.92 2.57 -6.44
N VAL A 38 -11.48 3.82 -6.30
CA VAL A 38 -10.11 4.13 -5.86
C VAL A 38 -9.88 3.67 -4.41
N ASP A 39 -10.85 3.89 -3.53
CA ASP A 39 -10.76 3.50 -2.12
C ASP A 39 -10.69 1.97 -2.01
N GLU A 40 -11.58 1.24 -2.69
CA GLU A 40 -11.61 -0.23 -2.66
C GLU A 40 -10.39 -0.87 -3.31
N VAL A 41 -9.91 -0.35 -4.44
CA VAL A 41 -8.80 -0.96 -5.20
C VAL A 41 -7.43 -0.56 -4.66
N TYR A 42 -7.26 0.70 -4.24
CA TYR A 42 -5.94 1.26 -3.95
C TYR A 42 -5.75 1.73 -2.52
N LEU A 43 -6.80 1.84 -1.69
CA LEU A 43 -6.68 2.27 -0.29
C LEU A 43 -7.08 1.19 0.72
N LYS A 44 -8.03 0.30 0.38
CA LYS A 44 -8.51 -0.76 1.27
C LYS A 44 -7.41 -1.71 1.71
N ASP A 45 -6.52 -2.05 0.79
CA ASP A 45 -5.37 -2.94 1.01
C ASP A 45 -4.05 -2.18 1.09
N ARG A 46 -4.05 -0.84 1.21
CA ARG A 46 -2.82 -0.20 1.66
C ARG A 46 -2.59 -0.69 3.08
N PRO A 47 -1.49 -1.42 3.38
CA PRO A 47 -0.96 -1.37 4.73
C PRO A 47 -0.70 0.12 4.94
N ALA A 48 -1.58 0.81 5.67
CA ALA A 48 -1.38 2.19 6.07
C ALA A 48 -0.02 2.21 6.73
N GLU A 49 1.03 2.62 5.99
CA GLU A 49 2.46 2.41 6.27
C GLU A 49 2.61 1.65 7.58
N ARG A 50 2.39 0.32 7.59
CA ARG A 50 2.01 -0.41 8.83
C ARG A 50 3.02 -0.01 9.90
N GLN A 51 2.63 0.92 10.76
CA GLN A 51 3.41 1.24 11.93
C GLN A 51 3.29 -0.04 12.72
N LEU A 52 4.40 -0.78 12.73
CA LEU A 52 4.48 -2.02 13.50
C LEU A 52 3.98 -1.64 14.89
N SER A 53 2.90 -2.28 15.33
CA SER A 53 2.44 -2.04 16.69
C SER A 53 3.56 -2.45 17.63
N GLU A 54 3.58 -1.88 18.84
CA GLU A 54 4.54 -2.29 19.86
C GLU A 54 4.42 -3.80 20.20
N GLN A 55 3.29 -4.43 19.88
CA GLN A 55 3.03 -5.86 20.08
C GLN A 55 3.20 -6.70 18.80
N ASP A 56 3.74 -6.16 17.72
CA ASP A 56 3.90 -6.92 16.47
C ASP A 56 4.85 -8.11 16.68
N PRO A 57 4.44 -9.36 16.36
CA PRO A 57 5.29 -10.54 16.53
C PRO A 57 6.64 -10.47 15.82
N ILE A 58 6.78 -9.62 14.80
CA ILE A 58 8.06 -9.40 14.11
C ILE A 58 9.17 -8.94 15.07
N TRP A 59 8.81 -8.23 16.15
CA TRP A 59 9.76 -7.80 17.17
C TRP A 59 10.38 -8.97 17.93
N GLY A 60 9.69 -10.12 17.99
CA GLY A 60 10.23 -11.35 18.57
C GLY A 60 11.37 -11.97 17.78
N LEU A 61 11.63 -11.52 16.54
CA LEU A 61 12.79 -11.94 15.75
C LEU A 61 14.06 -11.17 16.14
N VAL A 62 13.95 -10.01 16.79
CA VAL A 62 15.11 -9.23 17.22
C VAL A 62 15.90 -10.03 18.26
N GLY A 63 17.16 -10.33 17.95
CA GLY A 63 18.02 -11.15 18.82
C GLY A 63 17.78 -12.66 18.75
N ALA A 64 16.90 -13.14 17.86
CA ALA A 64 16.65 -14.58 17.70
C ALA A 64 17.85 -15.33 17.06
N GLY A 65 18.77 -14.60 16.41
CA GLY A 65 19.99 -15.15 15.81
C GLY A 65 21.24 -14.49 16.38
N SER A 66 22.33 -15.26 16.48
CA SER A 66 23.66 -14.78 16.82
C SER A 66 24.68 -15.44 15.89
N SER A 67 25.55 -14.62 15.30
CA SER A 67 26.66 -15.08 14.46
C SER A 67 27.98 -15.22 15.22
N GLY A 68 28.07 -14.68 16.44
CA GLY A 68 29.33 -14.49 17.17
C GLY A 68 30.22 -13.35 16.65
N GLU A 69 29.88 -12.78 15.49
CA GLU A 69 30.61 -11.71 14.82
C GLU A 69 29.94 -10.36 15.10
N PRO A 70 30.67 -9.35 15.63
CA PRO A 70 30.05 -8.12 16.17
C PRO A 70 29.56 -7.14 15.10
N ASP A 71 30.01 -7.27 13.85
CA ASP A 71 29.82 -6.28 12.79
C ASP A 71 29.19 -6.87 11.51
N ILE A 72 28.65 -8.09 11.58
CA ILE A 72 28.09 -8.79 10.42
C ILE A 72 26.96 -8.01 9.74
N SER A 73 26.20 -7.21 10.48
CA SER A 73 25.13 -6.37 9.93
C SER A 73 25.65 -5.23 9.04
N THR A 74 26.90 -4.81 9.25
CA THR A 74 27.52 -3.70 8.54
C THR A 74 28.48 -4.19 7.47
N ARG A 75 29.15 -5.32 7.69
CA ARG A 75 30.11 -5.92 6.75
C ARG A 75 29.58 -7.20 6.12
N HIS A 76 28.26 -7.34 5.97
CA HIS A 76 27.64 -8.59 5.50
C HIS A 76 28.25 -9.09 4.18
N ASP A 77 28.61 -8.19 3.27
CA ASP A 77 29.22 -8.54 1.99
C ASP A 77 30.61 -9.15 2.14
N ASP A 78 31.45 -8.69 3.08
CA ASP A 78 32.77 -9.28 3.35
C ASP A 78 32.62 -10.74 3.84
N TYR A 79 31.60 -11.02 4.65
CA TYR A 79 31.34 -12.37 5.16
C TYR A 79 30.70 -13.30 4.11
N LEU A 80 29.94 -12.74 3.16
CA LEU A 80 29.25 -13.51 2.11
C LEU A 80 30.11 -13.71 0.86
N TYR A 81 30.97 -12.74 0.53
CA TYR A 81 31.68 -12.65 -0.74
C TYR A 81 33.19 -12.42 -0.58
N GLY A 82 33.69 -12.17 0.63
CA GLY A 82 35.14 -12.11 0.86
C GLY A 82 35.75 -13.50 0.72
N ASP A 83 36.69 -13.65 -0.21
CA ASP A 83 37.45 -14.88 -0.41
C ASP A 83 38.15 -15.28 0.92
N ARG A 84 37.79 -16.46 1.43
CA ARG A 84 38.46 -17.12 2.56
C ARG A 84 39.54 -18.07 2.09
#